data_AF-A0A1D6DUD0-F1
#
_entry.id   AF-A0A1D6DUD0-F1
#
_cell.length_a   1.000
_cell.length_b   1.000
_cell.length_c   1.000
_cell.angle_alpha   90.00
_cell.angle_beta   90.00
_cell.angle_gamma   90.00
#
_symmetry.space_group_name_H-M   'P 1'
#
loop_
_entity.id
_entity.type
_entity.pdbx_description
1 polymer ?
#
loop_
_entity_poly.entity_id
_entity_poly.type
_entity_poly.pdbx_seq_one_letter_code
_entity_poly.pdbx_strand_id
1 'polypeptide(L)'
;MHNVKFGLHPGAFNFRHLNGPMELYFNQQTIVEPYTVPIQMPPFPKHIFFNLDDIAELPNRTLVDIMAIVVHMDTIHRTMWGPFRKIVIMDA
;
A
#
# COMPACT_ATOMS: atom_id res chain seq x y z
N MET A 1 -0.46 0.50 -29.19
CA MET A 1 -0.90 1.33 -28.04
C MET A 1 -2.19 0.67 -27.54
N HIS A 2 -2.20 0.05 -26.36
CA HIS A 2 -3.41 -0.59 -25.84
C HIS A 2 -4.42 0.50 -25.41
N ASN A 3 -5.71 0.30 -25.70
CA ASN A 3 -6.78 1.26 -25.44
C ASN A 3 -7.15 1.29 -23.94
N VAL A 4 -6.21 1.71 -23.10
CA VAL A 4 -6.46 1.83 -21.67
C VAL A 4 -7.01 3.23 -21.38
N LYS A 5 -8.28 3.31 -20.98
CA LYS A 5 -8.95 4.56 -20.61
C LYS A 5 -9.26 4.58 -19.12
N PHE A 6 -8.78 5.60 -18.42
CA PHE A 6 -9.07 5.84 -17.01
C PHE A 6 -9.58 7.26 -16.80
N GLY A 7 -10.33 7.48 -15.71
CA GLY A 7 -10.58 8.83 -15.20
C GLY A 7 -9.43 9.32 -14.32
N LEU A 8 -9.21 10.63 -14.26
CA LEU A 8 -8.25 11.27 -13.36
C LEU A 8 -8.95 11.75 -12.09
N HIS A 9 -8.46 11.36 -10.91
CA HIS A 9 -8.97 11.85 -9.65
C HIS A 9 -8.60 13.33 -9.45
N PRO A 10 -9.57 14.25 -9.27
CA PRO A 10 -9.30 15.68 -9.15
C PRO A 10 -9.07 16.14 -7.69
N GLY A 11 -9.08 15.23 -6.71
CA GLY A 11 -9.06 15.56 -5.29
C GLY A 11 -7.68 15.50 -4.63
N ALA A 12 -7.65 15.91 -3.36
CA ALA A 12 -6.45 15.81 -2.51
C ALA A 12 -6.13 14.35 -2.20
N PHE A 13 -4.85 14.00 -2.30
CA PHE A 13 -4.36 12.64 -2.12
C PHE A 13 -4.09 12.30 -0.66
N ASN A 14 -5.16 12.17 0.13
CA ASN A 14 -5.06 11.97 1.59
C ASN A 14 -4.89 10.50 2.03
N PHE A 15 -5.13 9.54 1.13
CA PHE A 15 -5.18 8.11 1.46
C PHE A 15 -4.23 7.29 0.58
N ARG A 16 -2.99 7.75 0.43
CA ARG A 16 -1.97 7.03 -0.32
C ARG A 16 -0.59 7.18 0.31
N HIS A 17 0.22 6.14 0.19
CA HIS A 17 1.64 6.21 0.48
C HIS A 17 2.49 6.39 -0.80
N LEU A 18 1.87 6.25 -1.99
CA LEU A 18 2.55 6.43 -3.27
C LEU A 18 2.68 7.91 -3.63
N ASN A 19 3.88 8.32 -4.06
CA ASN A 19 4.19 9.71 -4.44
C ASN A 19 3.85 10.06 -5.90
N GLY A 20 2.98 9.29 -6.56
CA GLY A 20 2.60 9.57 -7.95
C GLY A 20 1.92 10.93 -8.11
N PRO A 21 2.07 11.65 -9.23
CA PRO A 21 1.42 12.95 -9.41
C PRO A 21 -0.11 12.85 -9.62
N MET A 22 -0.62 11.64 -9.89
CA MET A 22 -2.02 11.41 -10.28
C MET A 22 -2.54 10.10 -9.66
N GLU A 23 -3.85 10.05 -9.41
CA GLU A 23 -4.58 8.81 -9.13
C GLU A 23 -5.58 8.55 -10.26
N LEU A 24 -5.69 7.29 -10.65
CA LEU A 24 -6.58 6.82 -11.69
C LEU A 24 -7.76 6.09 -11.06
N TYR A 25 -8.97 6.32 -11.57
CA TYR A 25 -10.15 5.56 -11.18
C TYR A 25 -10.81 4.91 -12.39
N PHE A 26 -11.46 3.77 -12.16
CA PHE A 26 -12.21 3.06 -13.18
C PHE A 26 -13.53 3.78 -13.46
N ASN A 27 -13.86 3.94 -14.74
CA ASN A 27 -15.15 4.44 -15.19
C ASN A 27 -15.80 3.43 -16.15
N GLN A 28 -17.00 3.75 -16.62
CA GLN A 28 -17.76 2.87 -17.52
C GLN A 28 -17.06 2.63 -18.87
N GLN A 29 -16.04 3.42 -19.21
CA GLN A 29 -15.26 3.32 -20.44
C GLN A 29 -13.90 2.65 -20.21
N THR A 30 -13.59 2.23 -18.98
CA THR A 30 -12.33 1.55 -18.65
C THR A 30 -12.32 0.14 -19.20
N ILE A 31 -11.26 -0.18 -19.96
CA ILE A 31 -10.98 -1.51 -20.51
C ILE A 31 -9.71 -2.04 -19.84
N VAL A 32 -9.77 -3.26 -19.31
CA VAL A 32 -8.64 -3.96 -18.70
C VAL A 32 -8.50 -5.32 -19.38
N GLU A 33 -7.40 -5.51 -20.11
CA GLU A 33 -7.09 -6.77 -20.79
C GLU A 33 -5.80 -7.38 -20.22
N PRO A 34 -5.72 -8.71 -20.07
CA PRO A 34 -4.48 -9.37 -19.64
C PRO A 34 -3.35 -9.11 -20.63
N TYR A 35 -2.16 -8.82 -20.10
CA TYR A 35 -0.95 -8.72 -20.90
C TYR A 35 -0.21 -10.06 -20.87
N THR A 36 0.01 -10.67 -22.04
CA THR A 36 0.53 -12.04 -22.17
C THR A 36 2.04 -12.12 -22.39
N VAL A 37 2.69 -10.99 -22.66
CA VAL A 37 4.15 -10.93 -22.84
C VAL A 37 4.80 -10.73 -21.47
N PRO A 38 5.90 -11.42 -21.16
CA PRO A 38 6.62 -11.20 -19.90
C PRO A 38 7.11 -9.75 -19.81
N ILE A 39 6.59 -9.01 -18.82
CA ILE A 39 7.15 -7.74 -18.39
C ILE A 39 7.80 -7.96 -17.04
N GLN A 40 9.08 -7.57 -16.93
CA GLN A 40 9.70 -7.42 -15.64
C GLN A 40 9.24 -6.09 -15.05
N MET A 41 8.28 -6.13 -14.12
CA MET A 41 7.99 -4.98 -13.29
C MET A 41 9.25 -4.64 -12.48
N PRO A 42 9.57 -3.34 -12.30
CA PRO A 42 10.64 -2.98 -11.38
C PRO A 42 10.34 -3.58 -10.01
N PRO A 43 11.37 -4.10 -9.30
CA PRO A 43 11.16 -4.58 -7.94
C PRO A 43 10.58 -3.45 -7.08
N PHE A 44 9.75 -3.81 -6.11
CA PHE A 44 9.19 -2.83 -5.18
C PHE A 44 10.33 -1.99 -4.57
N PRO A 45 10.24 -0.64 -4.59
CA PRO A 45 11.33 0.22 -4.16
C PRO A 45 11.66 -0.03 -2.68
N LYS A 46 12.80 -0.69 -2.42
CA LYS A 46 13.25 -1.06 -1.07
C LYS A 46 13.72 0.13 -0.21
N HIS A 47 13.85 1.32 -0.79
CA HIS A 47 14.41 2.49 -0.10
C HIS A 47 13.37 3.28 0.73
N ILE A 48 12.16 2.75 0.88
CA ILE A 48 11.04 3.42 1.57
C ILE A 48 10.80 2.81 2.97
N PHE A 49 11.49 1.72 3.32
CA PHE A 49 11.29 1.07 4.61
C PHE A 49 11.91 1.87 5.76
N PHE A 50 11.10 2.20 6.76
CA PHE A 50 11.55 2.83 8.01
C PHE A 50 11.99 1.77 9.03
N ASN A 51 12.99 2.09 9.85
CA ASN A 51 13.29 1.33 11.06
C ASN A 51 12.23 1.60 12.12
N LEU A 52 12.04 0.69 13.07
CA LEU A 52 11.00 0.83 14.09
C LEU A 52 11.23 2.05 14.99
N ASP A 53 12.49 2.37 15.28
CA ASP A 53 12.87 3.55 16.07
C ASP A 53 12.47 4.86 15.37
N ASP A 54 12.61 4.94 14.05
CA ASP A 54 12.26 6.15 13.27
C ASP A 54 10.74 6.40 13.29
N ILE A 55 9.93 5.34 13.41
CA ILE A 55 8.46 5.43 13.40
C ILE A 55 7.93 6.01 14.71
N ALA A 56 8.62 5.75 15.83
CA ALA A 56 8.21 6.26 17.13
C ALA A 56 8.16 7.80 17.19
N GLU A 57 8.97 8.46 16.36
CA GLU A 57 9.07 9.92 16.28
C GLU A 57 8.09 10.54 15.27
N LEU A 58 7.38 9.73 14.47
CA LEU A 58 6.45 10.25 13.47
C LEU A 58 5.10 10.68 14.08
N PRO A 59 4.45 11.73 13.54
CA PRO A 59 3.11 12.10 13.98
C PRO A 59 2.10 10.97 13.77
N ASN A 60 1.10 10.90 14.65
CA ASN A 60 -0.03 10.00 14.48
C ASN A 60 -0.70 10.18 13.11
N ARG A 61 -1.14 9.06 12.52
CA ARG A 61 -1.76 8.98 11.18
C ARG A 61 -0.81 9.25 10.01
N THR A 62 0.50 9.13 10.23
CA THR A 62 1.48 9.07 9.14
C THR A 62 1.48 7.67 8.51
N LEU A 63 1.46 7.59 7.17
CA LEU A 63 1.59 6.33 6.44
C LEU A 63 3.07 5.98 6.29
N VAL A 64 3.43 4.72 6.60
CA VAL A 64 4.81 4.22 6.57
C VAL A 64 4.87 2.84 5.92
N ASP A 65 5.96 2.57 5.21
CA ASP A 65 6.34 1.23 4.78
C ASP A 65 7.35 0.65 5.78
N ILE A 66 7.15 -0.61 6.20
CA ILE A 66 8.01 -1.30 7.19
C ILE A 66 8.42 -2.66 6.65
N MET A 67 9.69 -3.02 6.86
CA MET A 67 10.19 -4.39 6.70
C MET A 67 10.74 -4.85 8.04
N ALA A 68 10.13 -5.88 8.64
CA ALA A 68 10.45 -6.34 9.99
C ALA A 68 10.23 -7.85 10.14
N ILE A 69 10.83 -8.44 11.17
CA ILE A 69 10.66 -9.83 11.57
C ILE A 69 9.40 -9.95 12.43
N VAL A 70 8.48 -10.84 12.07
CA VAL A 70 7.31 -11.15 12.90
C VAL A 70 7.72 -12.14 13.98
N VAL A 71 7.71 -11.72 15.25
CA VAL A 71 8.12 -12.55 16.39
C VAL A 71 6.95 -13.19 17.13
N HIS A 72 5.76 -12.61 17.00
CA HIS A 72 4.53 -13.18 17.54
C HIS A 72 3.32 -12.79 16.71
N MET A 73 2.41 -13.74 16.50
CA MET A 73 1.14 -13.54 15.83
C MET A 73 0.03 -14.05 16.73
N ASP A 74 -0.84 -13.14 17.17
CA ASP A 74 -1.92 -13.47 18.10
C ASP A 74 -3.09 -14.19 17.38
N THR A 75 -4.03 -14.68 18.16
CA THR A 75 -5.31 -15.20 17.68
C THR A 75 -6.18 -14.08 17.09
N ILE A 76 -7.13 -14.45 16.23
CA ILE A 76 -8.09 -13.48 15.68
C ILE A 76 -9.20 -13.26 16.70
N HIS A 77 -9.40 -12.00 17.07
CA HIS A 77 -10.54 -11.54 17.85
C HIS A 77 -11.62 -10.96 16.94
N ARG A 78 -12.88 -11.08 17.31
CA ARG A 78 -14.00 -10.44 16.59
C ARG A 78 -14.53 -9.26 17.39
N THR A 79 -14.64 -8.10 16.75
CA THR A 79 -15.18 -6.87 17.33
C THR A 79 -16.37 -6.39 16.52
N MET A 80 -17.08 -5.36 16.99
CA MET A 80 -18.17 -4.73 16.21
C MET A 80 -17.69 -4.10 14.88
N TRP A 81 -16.39 -3.85 14.74
CA TRP A 81 -15.77 -3.25 13.55
C TRP A 81 -15.17 -4.28 12.59
N GLY A 82 -15.29 -5.57 12.92
CA GLY A 82 -14.71 -6.67 12.15
C GLY A 82 -13.65 -7.46 12.91
N PRO A 83 -13.00 -8.42 12.23
CA PRO A 83 -11.93 -9.21 12.80
C PRO A 83 -10.68 -8.35 13.04
N PHE A 84 -10.01 -8.56 14.17
CA PHE A 84 -8.80 -7.89 14.58
C PHE A 84 -7.78 -8.93 15.06
N ARG A 85 -6.49 -8.68 14.80
CA ARG A 85 -5.38 -9.50 15.29
C ARG A 85 -4.19 -8.59 15.58
N LYS A 86 -3.54 -8.80 16.72
CA LYS A 86 -2.28 -8.15 17.06
C LYS A 86 -1.09 -8.96 16.53
N ILE A 87 -0.06 -8.28 16.06
CA ILE A 87 1.25 -8.85 15.74
C ILE A 87 2.32 -8.11 16.54
N VAL A 88 3.40 -8.81 16.88
CA VAL A 88 4.62 -8.21 17.41
C VAL A 88 5.70 -8.36 16.36
N ILE A 89 6.34 -7.24 16.03
CA ILE A 89 7.40 -7.16 15.03
C ILE A 89 8.67 -6.62 15.69
N MET A 90 9.82 -7.00 15.15
CA MET A 90 11.14 -6.51 15.52
C MET A 90 11.92 -6.16 14.26
N ASP A 91 12.78 -5.16 14.32
CA ASP A 91 13.78 -4.93 13.28
C ASP A 91 14.88 -6.01 13.33
N ALA A 92 15.80 -5.96 12.35
CA ALA A 92 16.86 -6.96 12.16
C ALA A 92 18.16 -6.55 12.88
#